data_AF-A0A937MWX1-F1
#
_entry.id   AF-A0A937MWX1-F1
#
_cell.length_a   1.000
_cell.length_b   1.000
_cell.length_c   1.000
_cell.angle_alpha   90.00
_cell.angle_beta   90.00
_cell.angle_gamma   90.00
#
_symmetry.space_group_name_H-M   'P 1'
#
loop_
_entity.id
_entity.type
_entity.pdbx_description
1 polymer ?
#
loop_
_entity_poly.entity_id
_entity_poly.type
_entity_poly.pdbx_seq_one_letter_code
_entity_poly.pdbx_strand_id
1 'polypeptide(L)'
;MAERLSIILKKTFYIAVIGFLLFSVSPLKAEERVGLGELNSLLLLHLPKKNQEMSGGPSKKVNLGGGETVFTLPGFKAYGCGECHDPEQLLDKSIDRMRQSLSRLAELFPDLPPLKQFIIQSWSDEWLRPGQFAHTTFDTIRISPAAILVDSRVYGNATHLHESLHLTQPFLGIANELEAYGLNIRSDPRFLILNFPYFADTVTGFFIAEFRDILDQFFARPVKEKGNVLGEDMIVPREVQWFLMPFEHEAKIKTAIEKMEPVLQEVSRLNRKYPFKAAYLGEQTRAVSLLLDIAAVKTLPLPPLDLDPSSLKEAFSILDIQFNKLENTRLGYRIDRKHEALMTMTYHLRLKDPAVRLGIYFRFLKQRFIGEDGEVNLVVPDEEDFKSFIEEKRRDIAKMADSPKLTPIEKAGALKMLESISAVTARD
;
A
#
# COMPACT_ATOMS: atom_id res chain seq x y z
N MET A 1 39.51 56.94 -22.47
CA MET A 1 39.93 55.52 -22.42
C MET A 1 39.22 54.74 -21.32
N ALA A 2 39.14 55.27 -20.09
CA ALA A 2 38.47 54.61 -18.96
C ALA A 2 36.97 54.28 -19.17
N GLU A 3 36.25 55.14 -19.89
CA GLU A 3 34.81 54.97 -20.12
C GLU A 3 34.47 53.84 -21.10
N ARG A 4 35.33 53.60 -22.11
CA ARG A 4 35.19 52.47 -23.03
C ARG A 4 35.51 51.12 -22.37
N LEU A 5 36.43 51.10 -21.41
CA LEU A 5 36.77 49.88 -20.67
C LEU A 5 35.61 49.45 -19.74
N SER A 6 34.95 50.41 -19.09
CA SER A 6 33.78 50.19 -18.22
C SER A 6 32.59 49.56 -18.96
N ILE A 7 32.32 50.00 -20.19
CA ILE A 7 31.21 49.48 -21.01
C ILE A 7 31.51 48.05 -21.51
N ILE A 8 32.77 47.77 -21.87
CA ILE A 8 33.18 46.43 -22.31
C ILE A 8 33.13 45.45 -21.13
N LEU A 9 33.67 45.81 -19.96
CA LEU A 9 33.62 44.98 -18.75
C LEU A 9 32.18 44.70 -18.28
N LYS A 10 31.27 45.68 -18.35
CA LYS A 10 29.84 45.46 -18.04
C LYS A 10 29.17 44.53 -19.04
N LYS A 11 29.44 44.67 -20.35
CA LYS A 11 28.86 43.76 -21.37
C LYS A 11 29.37 42.33 -21.21
N THR A 12 30.66 42.13 -20.95
CA THR A 12 31.23 40.79 -20.75
C THR A 12 30.70 40.15 -19.47
N PHE A 13 30.50 40.93 -18.40
CA PHE A 13 29.89 40.46 -17.16
C PHE A 13 28.41 40.07 -17.32
N TYR A 14 27.61 40.88 -18.03
CA TYR A 14 26.21 40.55 -18.32
C TYR A 14 26.06 39.32 -19.21
N ILE A 15 26.93 39.14 -20.23
CA ILE A 15 26.90 37.96 -21.10
C ILE A 15 27.34 36.70 -20.32
N ALA A 16 28.34 36.81 -19.44
CA ALA A 16 28.76 35.70 -18.58
C ALA A 16 27.67 35.31 -17.56
N VAL A 17 26.98 36.27 -16.96
CA VAL A 17 25.90 36.02 -15.99
C VAL A 17 24.64 35.47 -16.66
N ILE A 18 24.27 35.94 -17.86
CA ILE A 18 23.15 35.38 -18.63
C ILE A 18 23.50 33.99 -19.17
N GLY A 19 24.74 33.77 -19.60
CA GLY A 19 25.23 32.43 -20.00
C GLY A 19 25.24 31.44 -18.83
N PHE A 20 25.62 31.88 -17.62
CA PHE A 20 25.61 31.04 -16.42
C PHE A 20 24.18 30.76 -15.92
N LEU A 21 23.26 31.72 -16.03
CA LEU A 21 21.84 31.54 -15.71
C LEU A 21 21.12 30.64 -16.74
N LEU A 22 21.53 30.63 -18.00
CA LEU A 22 20.98 29.72 -19.03
C LEU A 22 21.57 28.31 -18.97
N PHE A 23 22.78 28.11 -18.44
CA PHE A 23 23.39 26.79 -18.23
C PHE A 23 23.02 26.12 -16.89
N SER A 24 22.47 26.88 -15.93
CA SER A 24 22.06 26.37 -14.61
C SER A 24 20.60 25.90 -14.56
N VAL A 25 19.85 26.03 -15.67
CA VAL A 25 18.50 25.48 -15.81
C VAL A 25 18.55 24.37 -16.86
N SER A 26 19.35 23.34 -16.59
CA SER A 26 18.96 22.04 -17.12
C SER A 26 17.63 21.74 -16.43
N PRO A 27 16.49 21.63 -17.15
CA PRO A 27 15.36 20.98 -16.52
C PRO A 27 15.91 19.63 -16.10
N LEU A 28 15.82 19.32 -14.80
CA LEU A 28 15.55 17.95 -14.42
C LEU A 28 14.34 17.58 -15.28
N LYS A 29 14.59 17.01 -16.46
CA LYS A 29 13.57 16.38 -17.27
C LYS A 29 13.11 15.27 -16.34
N ALA A 30 12.06 15.55 -15.57
CA ALA A 30 11.20 14.52 -15.05
C ALA A 30 10.98 13.61 -16.25
N GLU A 31 11.40 12.36 -16.12
CA GLU A 31 11.32 11.38 -17.19
C GLU A 31 9.90 11.47 -17.77
N GLU A 32 9.78 11.66 -19.08
CA GLU A 32 8.49 11.91 -19.71
C GLU A 32 7.54 10.78 -19.31
N ARG A 33 6.38 11.11 -18.72
CA ARG A 33 5.45 10.11 -18.19
C ARG A 33 5.11 9.14 -19.33
N VAL A 34 5.39 7.85 -19.11
CA VAL A 34 5.20 6.81 -20.11
C VAL A 34 3.75 6.83 -20.61
N GLY A 35 3.57 6.87 -21.93
CA GLY A 35 2.23 6.78 -22.51
C GLY A 35 1.65 5.37 -22.40
N LEU A 36 0.32 5.23 -22.48
CA LEU A 36 -0.34 3.92 -22.47
C LEU A 36 0.18 2.98 -23.58
N GLY A 37 0.47 3.52 -24.76
CA GLY A 37 1.00 2.74 -25.88
C GLY A 37 2.42 2.21 -25.62
N GLU A 38 3.31 3.09 -25.16
CA GLU A 38 4.67 2.71 -24.80
C GLU A 38 4.69 1.68 -23.66
N LEU A 39 3.88 1.89 -22.62
CA LEU A 39 3.77 0.91 -21.54
C LEU A 39 3.24 -0.43 -22.03
N ASN A 40 2.24 -0.45 -22.91
CA ASN A 40 1.73 -1.69 -23.49
C ASN A 40 2.84 -2.47 -24.22
N SER A 41 3.61 -1.80 -25.08
CA SER A 41 4.72 -2.42 -25.80
C SER A 41 5.79 -2.96 -24.84
N LEU A 42 6.12 -2.22 -23.78
CA LEU A 42 7.08 -2.66 -22.77
C LEU A 42 6.59 -3.90 -22.02
N LEU A 43 5.31 -3.93 -21.63
CA LEU A 43 4.74 -5.07 -20.91
C LEU A 43 4.66 -6.33 -21.79
N LEU A 44 4.41 -6.19 -23.11
CA LEU A 44 4.24 -7.34 -24.01
C LEU A 44 5.52 -8.17 -24.09
N LEU A 45 6.67 -7.51 -24.04
CA LEU A 45 7.99 -8.14 -24.00
C LEU A 45 8.27 -8.90 -22.69
N HIS A 46 7.51 -8.61 -21.64
CA HIS A 46 7.76 -9.03 -20.26
C HIS A 46 6.61 -9.82 -19.64
N LEU A 47 5.73 -10.37 -20.47
CA LEU A 47 4.60 -11.17 -20.01
C LEU A 47 5.07 -12.41 -19.24
N PRO A 48 4.44 -12.74 -18.10
CA PRO A 48 4.71 -13.98 -17.40
C PRO A 48 4.49 -15.17 -18.32
N LYS A 49 5.49 -16.04 -18.45
CA LYS A 49 5.38 -17.29 -19.19
C LYS A 49 4.89 -18.40 -18.25
N LYS A 50 4.44 -19.52 -18.82
CA LYS A 50 4.06 -20.68 -18.00
C LYS A 50 5.28 -21.20 -17.25
N ASN A 51 5.05 -21.64 -16.01
CA ASN A 51 6.09 -22.25 -15.18
C ASN A 51 6.70 -23.45 -15.92
N GLN A 52 8.00 -23.41 -16.15
CA GLN A 52 8.80 -24.57 -16.55
C GLN A 52 9.65 -24.96 -15.33
N GLU A 53 9.94 -26.25 -15.11
CA GLU A 53 10.88 -26.62 -14.05
C GLU A 53 12.24 -25.99 -14.34
N MET A 54 12.61 -24.99 -13.54
CA MET A 54 13.77 -24.16 -13.81
C MET A 54 14.60 -24.04 -12.54
N SER A 55 15.85 -24.48 -12.61
CA SER A 55 16.84 -24.20 -11.58
C SER A 55 17.83 -23.14 -12.08
N GLY A 56 18.08 -22.14 -11.24
CA GLY A 56 19.13 -21.16 -11.45
C GLY A 56 18.79 -19.97 -12.33
N GLY A 57 19.66 -18.97 -12.23
CA GLY A 57 19.61 -17.69 -12.91
C GLY A 57 20.79 -16.83 -12.44
N PRO A 58 21.10 -15.72 -13.13
CA PRO A 58 22.04 -14.74 -12.63
C PRO A 58 21.65 -14.27 -11.24
N SER A 59 22.63 -14.21 -10.34
CA SER A 59 22.42 -13.80 -8.96
C SER A 59 23.56 -12.89 -8.49
N LYS A 60 23.21 -11.91 -7.66
CA LYS A 60 24.17 -10.99 -7.05
C LYS A 60 23.87 -10.83 -5.57
N LYS A 61 24.92 -10.88 -4.77
CA LYS A 61 24.88 -10.72 -3.32
C LYS A 61 25.35 -9.32 -2.97
N VAL A 62 24.57 -8.60 -2.18
CA VAL A 62 24.86 -7.22 -1.78
C VAL A 62 24.47 -7.02 -0.32
N ASN A 63 25.28 -6.31 0.45
CA ASN A 63 24.90 -5.90 1.79
C ASN A 63 24.06 -4.62 1.74
N LEU A 64 22.83 -4.67 2.28
CA LEU A 64 21.90 -3.55 2.33
C LEU A 64 21.63 -3.03 3.76
N GLY A 65 22.54 -3.25 4.71
CA GLY A 65 22.53 -2.60 6.03
C GLY A 65 22.14 -3.48 7.21
N GLY A 66 21.63 -4.70 6.99
CA GLY A 66 21.47 -5.69 8.08
C GLY A 66 21.69 -7.14 7.65
N GLY A 67 22.36 -7.35 6.52
CA GLY A 67 22.71 -8.68 6.06
C GLY A 67 23.00 -8.71 4.57
N GLU A 68 23.48 -9.85 4.10
CA GLU A 68 23.62 -10.12 2.68
C GLU A 68 22.23 -10.36 2.07
N THR A 69 21.84 -9.50 1.12
CA THR A 69 20.65 -9.65 0.29
C THR A 69 21.03 -10.32 -1.03
N VAL A 70 20.28 -11.35 -1.41
CA VAL A 70 20.47 -12.04 -2.69
C VAL A 70 19.45 -11.54 -3.72
N PHE A 71 19.92 -10.94 -4.79
CA PHE A 71 19.12 -10.60 -5.97
C PHE A 71 19.25 -11.72 -7.00
N THR A 72 18.14 -12.24 -7.53
CA THR A 72 18.16 -13.34 -8.50
C THR A 72 17.15 -13.12 -9.62
N LEU A 73 17.58 -13.44 -10.85
CA LEU A 73 16.76 -13.49 -12.06
C LEU A 73 16.56 -14.95 -12.49
N PRO A 74 15.73 -15.74 -11.79
CA PRO A 74 15.61 -17.16 -12.13
C PRO A 74 15.00 -17.33 -13.53
N GLY A 75 15.43 -18.38 -14.25
CA GLY A 75 14.93 -18.67 -15.61
C GLY A 75 15.36 -17.67 -16.69
N PHE A 76 16.25 -16.70 -16.38
CA PHE A 76 16.65 -15.62 -17.29
C PHE A 76 17.01 -16.08 -18.72
N LYS A 77 17.83 -17.13 -18.86
CA LYS A 77 18.18 -17.67 -20.19
C LYS A 77 17.03 -18.43 -20.83
N ALA A 78 16.34 -19.26 -20.05
CA ALA A 78 15.29 -20.13 -20.57
C ALA A 78 14.06 -19.38 -21.09
N TYR A 79 13.79 -18.20 -20.53
CA TYR A 79 12.74 -17.33 -21.02
C TYR A 79 13.18 -16.39 -22.16
N GLY A 80 14.42 -16.51 -22.63
CA GLY A 80 14.98 -15.70 -23.72
C GLY A 80 15.40 -14.29 -23.29
N CYS A 81 15.39 -13.96 -21.99
CA CYS A 81 15.68 -12.60 -21.53
C CYS A 81 17.13 -12.17 -21.84
N GLY A 82 18.06 -13.12 -21.88
CA GLY A 82 19.46 -12.88 -22.24
C GLY A 82 19.70 -12.51 -23.71
N GLU A 83 18.68 -12.63 -24.58
CA GLU A 83 18.78 -12.19 -25.98
C GLU A 83 18.64 -10.67 -26.10
N CYS A 84 17.99 -10.02 -25.14
CA CYS A 84 17.67 -8.59 -25.17
C CYS A 84 18.28 -7.80 -24.02
N HIS A 85 18.74 -8.47 -22.95
CA HIS A 85 19.19 -7.80 -21.73
C HIS A 85 20.50 -8.36 -21.20
N ASP A 86 21.29 -7.47 -20.61
CA ASP A 86 22.45 -7.84 -19.80
C ASP A 86 22.00 -8.13 -18.35
N PRO A 87 22.29 -9.32 -17.82
CA PRO A 87 21.82 -9.70 -16.49
C PRO A 87 22.47 -8.90 -15.36
N GLU A 88 23.75 -8.52 -15.47
CA GLU A 88 24.43 -7.72 -14.45
C GLU A 88 23.81 -6.32 -14.36
N GLN A 89 23.56 -5.68 -15.51
CA GLN A 89 22.90 -4.39 -15.57
C GLN A 89 21.49 -4.42 -14.95
N LEU A 90 20.72 -5.50 -15.18
CA LEU A 90 19.38 -5.65 -14.59
C LEU A 90 19.44 -5.87 -13.07
N LEU A 91 20.40 -6.67 -12.60
CA LEU A 91 20.64 -6.87 -11.18
C LEU A 91 21.03 -5.56 -10.51
N ASP A 92 21.97 -4.81 -11.07
CA ASP A 92 22.43 -3.53 -10.52
C ASP A 92 21.32 -2.48 -10.46
N LYS A 93 20.53 -2.34 -11.53
CA LYS A 93 19.34 -1.48 -11.53
C LYS A 93 18.35 -1.85 -10.42
N SER A 94 18.15 -3.15 -10.20
CA SER A 94 17.24 -3.64 -9.17
C SER A 94 17.77 -3.38 -7.76
N ILE A 95 19.08 -3.55 -7.56
CA ILE A 95 19.78 -3.26 -6.31
C ILE A 95 19.69 -1.77 -5.99
N ASP A 96 19.98 -0.89 -6.95
CA ASP A 96 19.97 0.56 -6.74
C ASP A 96 18.57 1.08 -6.42
N ARG A 97 17.55 0.56 -7.11
CA ARG A 97 16.15 0.85 -6.76
C ARG A 97 15.82 0.40 -5.35
N MET A 98 16.21 -0.81 -4.95
CA MET A 98 15.96 -1.29 -3.60
C MET A 98 16.65 -0.44 -2.53
N ARG A 99 17.89 0.00 -2.78
CA ARG A 99 18.59 0.95 -1.89
C ARG A 99 17.80 2.24 -1.70
N GLN A 100 17.23 2.79 -2.77
CA GLN A 100 16.40 3.99 -2.69
C GLN A 100 15.12 3.75 -1.88
N SER A 101 14.43 2.62 -2.11
CA SER A 101 13.24 2.24 -1.31
C SER A 101 13.58 2.09 0.18
N LEU A 102 14.65 1.38 0.51
CA LEU A 102 15.09 1.21 1.91
C LEU A 102 15.52 2.54 2.55
N SER A 103 16.22 3.40 1.83
CA SER A 103 16.59 4.74 2.32
C SER A 103 15.35 5.56 2.67
N ARG A 104 14.34 5.55 1.80
CA ARG A 104 13.08 6.27 2.02
C ARG A 104 12.28 5.68 3.18
N LEU A 105 12.25 4.36 3.33
CA LEU A 105 11.64 3.74 4.49
C LEU A 105 12.38 4.12 5.77
N ALA A 106 13.71 4.22 5.76
CA ALA A 106 14.51 4.51 6.94
C ALA A 106 14.28 5.95 7.44
N GLU A 107 13.99 6.89 6.54
CA GLU A 107 13.56 8.24 6.88
C GLU A 107 12.23 8.27 7.64
N LEU A 108 11.32 7.34 7.32
CA LEU A 108 10.00 7.26 7.95
C LEU A 108 10.01 6.38 9.21
N PHE A 109 10.83 5.32 9.20
CA PHE A 109 10.89 4.28 10.20
C PHE A 109 12.36 3.89 10.46
N PRO A 110 13.01 4.49 11.46
CA PRO A 110 14.46 4.34 11.67
C PRO A 110 14.96 2.90 11.93
N ASP A 111 14.07 1.99 12.32
CA ASP A 111 14.39 0.60 12.73
C ASP A 111 13.85 -0.44 11.74
N LEU A 112 14.31 -0.42 10.48
CA LEU A 112 13.92 -1.43 9.49
C LEU A 112 14.76 -2.71 9.63
N PRO A 113 14.16 -3.91 9.68
CA PRO A 113 14.90 -5.13 9.49
C PRO A 113 15.43 -5.26 8.05
N PRO A 114 16.50 -6.05 7.88
CA PRO A 114 17.14 -6.25 6.59
C PRO A 114 16.36 -7.15 5.65
N LEU A 115 16.22 -6.71 4.40
CA LEU A 115 15.83 -7.54 3.27
C LEU A 115 16.90 -8.63 3.02
N LYS A 116 16.50 -9.90 2.90
CA LYS A 116 17.45 -11.00 2.65
C LYS A 116 17.41 -11.55 1.24
N GLN A 117 16.28 -11.49 0.55
CA GLN A 117 16.21 -11.96 -0.84
C GLN A 117 15.25 -11.15 -1.71
N PHE A 118 15.62 -10.99 -2.97
CA PHE A 118 14.84 -10.28 -3.98
C PHE A 118 14.82 -11.10 -5.27
N ILE A 119 13.64 -11.49 -5.73
CA ILE A 119 13.47 -12.42 -6.85
C ILE A 119 12.65 -11.76 -7.95
N ILE A 120 13.20 -11.74 -9.16
CA ILE A 120 12.51 -11.27 -10.34
C ILE A 120 12.08 -12.48 -11.18
N GLN A 121 10.85 -12.94 -10.99
CA GLN A 121 10.32 -14.14 -11.62
C GLN A 121 9.57 -13.81 -12.91
N SER A 122 9.97 -14.42 -14.01
CA SER A 122 9.33 -14.26 -15.32
C SER A 122 8.13 -15.20 -15.54
N TRP A 123 7.59 -15.81 -14.48
CA TRP A 123 6.41 -16.66 -14.52
C TRP A 123 5.53 -16.41 -13.30
N SER A 124 4.24 -16.76 -13.43
CA SER A 124 3.31 -16.77 -12.31
C SER A 124 3.26 -18.16 -11.67
N ASP A 125 3.29 -18.19 -10.33
CA ASP A 125 3.08 -19.41 -9.55
C ASP A 125 1.93 -19.20 -8.54
N GLU A 126 1.85 -20.04 -7.52
CA GLU A 126 0.79 -19.92 -6.49
C GLU A 126 0.96 -18.68 -5.58
N TRP A 127 2.17 -18.13 -5.50
CA TRP A 127 2.55 -16.98 -4.67
C TRP A 127 2.48 -15.67 -5.44
N LEU A 128 2.65 -15.72 -6.77
CA LEU A 128 2.56 -14.56 -7.64
C LEU A 128 1.51 -14.78 -8.73
N ARG A 129 0.31 -14.21 -8.53
CA ARG A 129 -0.79 -14.31 -9.51
C ARG A 129 -0.50 -13.46 -10.76
N PRO A 130 -1.09 -13.77 -11.93
CA PRO A 130 -0.84 -13.01 -13.18
C PRO A 130 -1.13 -11.50 -13.15
N GLY A 131 -1.98 -11.03 -12.23
CA GLY A 131 -2.27 -9.60 -12.03
C GLY A 131 -1.56 -8.97 -10.84
N GLN A 132 -0.74 -9.75 -10.11
CA GLN A 132 -0.01 -9.27 -8.96
C GLN A 132 1.36 -8.74 -9.41
N PHE A 133 1.60 -7.47 -9.14
CA PHE A 133 2.85 -6.83 -9.56
C PHE A 133 4.01 -7.26 -8.65
N ALA A 134 3.82 -7.13 -7.35
CA ALA A 134 4.81 -7.54 -6.37
C ALA A 134 4.16 -8.35 -5.24
N HIS A 135 4.96 -9.17 -4.59
CA HIS A 135 4.54 -9.94 -3.44
C HIS A 135 5.68 -10.11 -2.46
N THR A 136 5.44 -9.73 -1.21
CA THR A 136 6.36 -9.97 -0.11
C THR A 136 6.03 -11.27 0.61
N THR A 137 7.05 -12.08 0.91
CA THR A 137 6.94 -13.31 1.69
C THR A 137 8.09 -13.41 2.70
N PHE A 138 7.79 -13.38 4.00
CA PHE A 138 8.71 -13.53 5.15
C PHE A 138 9.98 -12.66 5.13
N ASP A 139 10.93 -12.98 4.25
CA ASP A 139 12.25 -12.34 4.10
C ASP A 139 12.59 -12.01 2.63
N THR A 140 11.61 -12.17 1.73
CA THR A 140 11.78 -12.09 0.29
C THR A 140 10.74 -11.19 -0.36
N ILE A 141 11.16 -10.38 -1.32
CA ILE A 141 10.25 -9.72 -2.27
C ILE A 141 10.34 -10.43 -3.61
N ARG A 142 9.20 -10.91 -4.11
CA ARG A 142 9.03 -11.57 -5.41
C ARG A 142 8.27 -10.63 -6.34
N ILE A 143 8.79 -10.42 -7.55
CA ILE A 143 8.18 -9.53 -8.54
C ILE A 143 8.28 -10.10 -9.94
N SER A 144 7.34 -9.70 -10.81
CA SER A 144 7.49 -9.95 -12.24
C SER A 144 8.29 -8.83 -12.93
N PRO A 145 8.95 -9.10 -14.08
CA PRO A 145 9.55 -8.04 -14.88
C PRO A 145 8.54 -6.95 -15.30
N ALA A 146 7.32 -7.35 -15.64
CA ALA A 146 6.23 -6.41 -15.93
C ALA A 146 5.94 -5.47 -14.76
N ALA A 147 5.95 -5.99 -13.53
CA ALA A 147 5.78 -5.18 -12.34
C ALA A 147 6.90 -4.17 -12.10
N ILE A 148 8.15 -4.55 -12.38
CA ILE A 148 9.28 -3.63 -12.33
C ILE A 148 9.05 -2.45 -13.25
N LEU A 149 8.60 -2.73 -14.47
CA LEU A 149 8.35 -1.72 -15.48
C LEU A 149 7.19 -0.82 -15.06
N VAL A 150 6.06 -1.39 -14.66
CA VAL A 150 4.92 -0.59 -14.17
C VAL A 150 5.34 0.25 -12.97
N ASP A 151 5.98 -0.34 -11.97
CA ASP A 151 6.29 0.37 -10.74
C ASP A 151 7.29 1.52 -10.96
N SER A 152 8.33 1.28 -11.76
CA SER A 152 9.33 2.32 -12.07
C SER A 152 8.82 3.40 -13.01
N ARG A 153 8.08 3.03 -14.07
CA ARG A 153 7.63 3.97 -15.12
C ARG A 153 6.33 4.68 -14.79
N VAL A 154 5.49 4.10 -13.93
CA VAL A 154 4.15 4.60 -13.62
C VAL A 154 4.05 5.08 -12.18
N TYR A 155 4.46 4.23 -11.24
CA TYR A 155 4.21 4.43 -9.81
C TYR A 155 5.38 5.05 -9.03
N GLY A 156 6.50 5.38 -9.68
CA GLY A 156 7.65 5.99 -9.03
C GLY A 156 8.25 5.12 -7.92
N ASN A 157 8.24 3.79 -8.10
CA ASN A 157 8.69 2.78 -7.14
C ASN A 157 7.84 2.64 -5.85
N ALA A 158 6.60 3.12 -5.85
CA ALA A 158 5.73 3.07 -4.68
C ALA A 158 5.34 1.63 -4.29
N THR A 159 5.09 0.75 -5.26
CA THR A 159 4.75 -0.67 -4.97
C THR A 159 5.91 -1.36 -4.27
N HIS A 160 7.14 -1.09 -4.68
CA HIS A 160 8.32 -1.65 -4.05
C HIS A 160 8.51 -1.14 -2.62
N LEU A 161 8.20 0.14 -2.38
CA LEU A 161 8.21 0.73 -1.04
C LEU A 161 7.16 0.06 -0.13
N HIS A 162 5.95 -0.16 -0.65
CA HIS A 162 4.85 -0.89 0.01
C HIS A 162 5.28 -2.29 0.42
N GLU A 163 5.77 -3.09 -0.52
CA GLU A 163 6.23 -4.46 -0.25
C GLU A 163 7.41 -4.49 0.74
N SER A 164 8.35 -3.55 0.62
CA SER A 164 9.49 -3.47 1.54
C SER A 164 9.07 -3.15 2.98
N LEU A 165 7.96 -2.41 3.18
CA LEU A 165 7.41 -2.18 4.52
C LEU A 165 6.95 -3.49 5.17
N HIS A 166 6.34 -4.40 4.41
CA HIS A 166 5.82 -5.67 4.96
C HIS A 166 6.89 -6.54 5.60
N LEU A 167 8.11 -6.49 5.09
CA LEU A 167 9.26 -7.18 5.70
C LEU A 167 9.62 -6.65 7.10
N THR A 168 9.13 -5.46 7.43
CA THR A 168 9.44 -4.78 8.70
C THR A 168 8.42 -5.03 9.79
N GLN A 169 7.32 -5.68 9.44
CA GLN A 169 6.19 -5.82 10.31
C GLN A 169 6.25 -7.18 11.03
N PRO A 170 6.08 -7.20 12.37
CA PRO A 170 6.20 -8.44 13.16
C PRO A 170 5.04 -9.41 12.91
N PHE A 171 3.95 -8.92 12.34
CA PHE A 171 2.74 -9.65 12.00
C PHE A 171 2.11 -9.00 10.76
N LEU A 172 1.46 -9.81 9.92
CA LEU A 172 0.81 -9.36 8.69
C LEU A 172 -0.72 -9.54 8.78
N GLY A 173 -1.45 -8.52 8.35
CA GLY A 173 -2.90 -8.49 8.33
C GLY A 173 -3.43 -7.20 7.70
N ILE A 174 -4.74 -7.00 7.78
CA ILE A 174 -5.42 -5.85 7.16
C ILE A 174 -4.83 -4.49 7.60
N ALA A 175 -4.47 -4.36 8.88
CA ALA A 175 -3.86 -3.15 9.42
C ALA A 175 -2.48 -2.85 8.79
N ASN A 176 -1.73 -3.89 8.44
CA ASN A 176 -0.43 -3.77 7.79
C ASN A 176 -0.54 -3.30 6.34
N GLU A 177 -1.52 -3.84 5.60
CA GLU A 177 -1.86 -3.38 4.25
C GLU A 177 -2.30 -1.91 4.27
N LEU A 178 -3.15 -1.53 5.23
CA LEU A 178 -3.56 -0.13 5.42
C LEU A 178 -2.35 0.79 5.63
N GLU A 179 -1.40 0.40 6.50
CA GLU A 179 -0.18 1.18 6.74
C GLU A 179 0.65 1.33 5.46
N ALA A 180 0.80 0.25 4.70
CA ALA A 180 1.54 0.25 3.44
C ALA A 180 0.85 1.10 2.35
N TYR A 181 -0.48 1.04 2.24
CA TYR A 181 -1.23 1.97 1.39
C TYR A 181 -1.07 3.43 1.85
N GLY A 182 -0.91 3.67 3.14
CA GLY A 182 -0.53 4.96 3.69
C GLY A 182 0.77 5.52 3.11
N LEU A 183 1.74 4.66 2.74
CA LEU A 183 2.95 5.10 2.04
C LEU A 183 2.65 5.46 0.57
N ASN A 184 1.82 4.66 -0.09
CA ASN A 184 1.46 4.89 -1.48
C ASN A 184 0.75 6.23 -1.66
N ILE A 185 -0.23 6.56 -0.81
CA ILE A 185 -0.96 7.83 -0.93
C ILE A 185 -0.05 9.06 -0.71
N ARG A 186 0.99 8.94 0.12
CA ARG A 186 2.00 10.00 0.30
C ARG A 186 2.86 10.19 -0.95
N SER A 187 3.05 9.14 -1.73
CA SER A 187 3.81 9.21 -2.98
C SER A 187 2.99 9.82 -4.11
N ASP A 188 1.72 9.46 -4.22
CA ASP A 188 0.82 9.96 -5.24
C ASP A 188 -0.65 9.91 -4.78
N PRO A 189 -1.41 11.02 -4.89
CA PRO A 189 -2.81 11.07 -4.45
C PRO A 189 -3.74 10.09 -5.17
N ARG A 190 -3.41 9.63 -6.39
CA ARG A 190 -4.23 8.68 -7.14
C ARG A 190 -4.29 7.31 -6.47
N PHE A 191 -3.29 6.95 -5.66
CA PHE A 191 -3.33 5.72 -4.86
C PHE A 191 -4.45 5.73 -3.82
N LEU A 192 -4.83 6.90 -3.31
CA LEU A 192 -5.94 7.02 -2.36
C LEU A 192 -7.24 6.62 -3.03
N ILE A 193 -7.41 6.97 -4.31
CA ILE A 193 -8.59 6.61 -5.10
C ILE A 193 -8.59 5.13 -5.46
N LEU A 194 -7.45 4.58 -5.89
CA LEU A 194 -7.36 3.15 -6.23
C LEU A 194 -7.57 2.24 -5.01
N ASN A 195 -7.12 2.67 -3.83
CA ASN A 195 -7.27 1.94 -2.57
C ASN A 195 -8.36 2.54 -1.68
N PHE A 196 -9.38 3.18 -2.28
CA PHE A 196 -10.40 3.93 -1.55
C PHE A 196 -11.07 3.16 -0.41
N PRO A 197 -11.30 1.82 -0.43
CA PRO A 197 -11.98 1.16 0.68
C PRO A 197 -11.27 1.33 2.03
N TYR A 198 -9.94 1.49 2.01
CA TYR A 198 -9.13 1.74 3.21
C TYR A 198 -9.29 3.16 3.77
N PHE A 199 -9.63 4.14 2.92
CA PHE A 199 -9.61 5.56 3.28
C PHE A 199 -11.00 6.22 3.23
N ALA A 200 -12.00 5.58 2.60
CA ALA A 200 -13.23 6.23 2.17
C ALA A 200 -13.98 6.93 3.30
N ASP A 201 -14.15 6.24 4.43
CA ASP A 201 -14.90 6.76 5.56
C ASP A 201 -14.18 7.92 6.22
N THR A 202 -12.90 7.74 6.56
CA THR A 202 -12.08 8.81 7.14
C THR A 202 -11.99 10.03 6.21
N VAL A 203 -11.78 9.82 4.90
CA VAL A 203 -11.74 10.91 3.91
C VAL A 203 -13.08 11.63 3.83
N THR A 204 -14.18 10.87 3.70
CA THR A 204 -15.53 11.43 3.58
C THR A 204 -15.94 12.20 4.83
N GLY A 205 -15.68 11.64 6.01
CA GLY A 205 -16.10 12.22 7.29
C GLY A 205 -15.33 13.45 7.70
N PHE A 206 -14.02 13.49 7.44
CA PHE A 206 -13.14 14.51 8.03
C PHE A 206 -12.52 15.49 7.01
N PHE A 207 -12.49 15.15 5.72
CA PHE A 207 -11.68 15.92 4.75
C PHE A 207 -12.45 16.35 3.48
N ILE A 208 -13.21 15.45 2.86
CA ILE A 208 -13.87 15.67 1.57
C ILE A 208 -15.28 15.06 1.61
N ALA A 209 -16.30 15.84 1.93
CA ALA A 209 -17.68 15.33 2.06
C ALA A 209 -18.22 14.73 0.75
N GLU A 210 -17.83 15.29 -0.40
CA GLU A 210 -18.22 14.81 -1.73
C GLU A 210 -17.27 13.75 -2.30
N PHE A 211 -16.48 13.06 -1.46
CA PHE A 211 -15.49 12.09 -1.92
C PHE A 211 -16.11 10.96 -2.75
N ARG A 212 -17.35 10.57 -2.44
CA ARG A 212 -18.08 9.58 -3.23
C ARG A 212 -18.25 10.00 -4.69
N ASP A 213 -18.63 11.25 -4.94
CA ASP A 213 -18.82 11.77 -6.30
C ASP A 213 -17.48 11.81 -7.05
N ILE A 214 -16.39 12.11 -6.35
CA ILE A 214 -15.03 12.08 -6.88
C ILE A 214 -14.63 10.65 -7.29
N LEU A 215 -14.96 9.64 -6.47
CA LEU A 215 -14.73 8.22 -6.82
C LEU A 215 -15.54 7.82 -8.06
N ASP A 216 -16.83 8.15 -8.09
CA ASP A 216 -17.71 7.80 -9.20
C ASP A 216 -17.22 8.44 -10.52
N GLN A 217 -16.78 9.70 -10.48
CA GLN A 217 -16.15 10.37 -11.62
C GLN A 217 -14.84 9.70 -12.05
N PHE A 218 -13.98 9.32 -11.10
CA PHE A 218 -12.69 8.70 -11.40
C PHE A 218 -12.87 7.35 -12.10
N PHE A 219 -13.78 6.50 -11.61
CA PHE A 219 -14.01 5.16 -12.14
C PHE A 219 -14.94 5.13 -13.37
N ALA A 220 -15.70 6.19 -13.63
CA ALA A 220 -16.44 6.37 -14.88
C ALA A 220 -15.54 6.66 -16.08
N ARG A 221 -14.26 6.98 -15.87
CA ARG A 221 -13.31 7.26 -16.96
C ARG A 221 -13.10 6.01 -17.82
N PRO A 222 -13.19 6.13 -19.16
CA PRO A 222 -13.09 4.99 -20.06
C PRO A 222 -11.67 4.38 -20.03
N VAL A 223 -11.62 3.05 -20.02
CA VAL A 223 -10.37 2.27 -20.15
C VAL A 223 -10.43 1.45 -21.44
N LYS A 224 -9.26 1.16 -22.00
CA LYS A 224 -9.15 0.23 -23.13
C LYS A 224 -9.14 -1.19 -22.55
N GLU A 225 -10.26 -1.90 -22.69
CA GLU A 225 -10.37 -3.28 -22.20
C GLU A 225 -9.50 -4.24 -23.01
N LYS A 226 -9.31 -5.46 -22.48
CA LYS A 226 -8.70 -6.57 -23.22
C LYS A 226 -9.56 -6.89 -24.45
N GLY A 227 -9.19 -6.33 -25.59
CA GLY A 227 -9.80 -6.64 -26.88
C GLY A 227 -9.18 -5.79 -27.98
N ASN A 228 -8.40 -6.43 -28.85
CA ASN A 228 -7.96 -5.98 -30.17
C ASN A 228 -8.16 -4.49 -30.47
N VAL A 229 -7.19 -3.67 -30.06
CA VAL A 229 -6.96 -2.40 -30.73
C VAL A 229 -5.93 -2.69 -31.80
N LEU A 230 -6.37 -2.77 -33.07
CA LEU A 230 -5.48 -2.95 -34.24
C LEU A 230 -4.67 -4.26 -34.27
N GLY A 231 -5.17 -5.35 -33.70
CA GLY A 231 -4.53 -6.67 -33.78
C GLY A 231 -3.49 -6.96 -32.68
N GLU A 232 -3.35 -6.07 -31.69
CA GLU A 232 -2.59 -6.33 -30.47
C GLU A 232 -3.49 -6.19 -29.24
N ASP A 233 -3.37 -7.13 -28.29
CA ASP A 233 -4.10 -7.10 -27.03
C ASP A 233 -3.51 -6.02 -26.11
N MET A 234 -4.34 -5.08 -25.63
CA MET A 234 -3.96 -4.16 -24.54
C MET A 234 -3.85 -4.96 -23.25
N ILE A 235 -2.63 -5.10 -22.72
CA ILE A 235 -2.37 -5.87 -21.50
C ILE A 235 -2.20 -5.01 -20.25
N VAL A 236 -2.21 -3.68 -20.39
CA VAL A 236 -2.14 -2.73 -19.26
C VAL A 236 -3.41 -2.87 -18.40
N PRO A 237 -3.30 -3.23 -17.10
CA PRO A 237 -4.47 -3.38 -16.23
C PRO A 237 -5.25 -2.06 -16.05
N ARG A 238 -6.56 -2.16 -15.82
CA ARG A 238 -7.46 -1.00 -15.75
C ARG A 238 -7.03 0.01 -14.69
N GLU A 239 -6.55 -0.49 -13.55
CA GLU A 239 -6.07 0.30 -12.42
C GLU A 239 -4.84 1.13 -12.82
N VAL A 240 -3.92 0.55 -13.60
CA VAL A 240 -2.76 1.26 -14.16
C VAL A 240 -3.20 2.30 -15.19
N GLN A 241 -4.20 1.98 -16.02
CA GLN A 241 -4.74 2.93 -16.99
C GLN A 241 -5.36 4.15 -16.30
N TRP A 242 -6.23 3.92 -15.30
CA TRP A 242 -6.83 4.98 -14.50
C TRP A 242 -5.78 5.82 -13.76
N PHE A 243 -4.69 5.21 -13.31
CA PHE A 243 -3.58 5.94 -12.70
C PHE A 243 -2.90 6.86 -13.70
N LEU A 244 -2.60 6.39 -14.91
CA LEU A 244 -1.92 7.18 -15.94
C LEU A 244 -2.77 8.32 -16.51
N MET A 245 -4.09 8.18 -16.50
CA MET A 245 -4.99 9.21 -16.99
C MET A 245 -5.03 10.44 -16.07
N PRO A 246 -5.02 11.67 -16.64
CA PRO A 246 -5.23 12.89 -15.87
C PRO A 246 -6.50 12.83 -15.01
N PHE A 247 -6.47 13.54 -13.89
CA PHE A 247 -7.56 13.56 -12.94
C PHE A 247 -7.76 14.94 -12.33
N GLU A 248 -8.99 15.46 -12.41
CA GLU A 248 -9.29 16.86 -12.07
C GLU A 248 -9.19 17.15 -10.57
N HIS A 249 -9.48 16.18 -9.71
CA HIS A 249 -9.52 16.37 -8.26
C HIS A 249 -8.19 16.11 -7.55
N GLU A 250 -7.10 15.92 -8.30
CA GLU A 250 -5.78 15.54 -7.79
C GLU A 250 -5.28 16.49 -6.68
N ALA A 251 -5.37 17.81 -6.90
CA ALA A 251 -4.91 18.81 -5.93
C ALA A 251 -5.71 18.80 -4.61
N LYS A 252 -7.02 18.57 -4.71
CA LYS A 252 -7.91 18.49 -3.54
C LYS A 252 -7.57 17.27 -2.69
N ILE A 253 -7.35 16.13 -3.32
CA ILE A 253 -6.98 14.88 -2.63
C ILE A 253 -5.59 15.01 -2.01
N LYS A 254 -4.64 15.60 -2.72
CA LYS A 254 -3.30 15.87 -2.17
C LYS A 254 -3.38 16.70 -0.88
N THR A 255 -4.19 17.76 -0.88
CA THR A 255 -4.42 18.59 0.31
C THR A 255 -5.04 17.79 1.46
N ALA A 256 -5.97 16.87 1.17
CA ALA A 256 -6.55 16.00 2.19
C ALA A 256 -5.52 15.03 2.77
N ILE A 257 -4.65 14.45 1.93
CA ILE A 257 -3.58 13.54 2.37
C ILE A 257 -2.59 14.27 3.28
N GLU A 258 -2.17 15.49 2.92
CA GLU A 258 -1.27 16.31 3.75
C GLU A 258 -1.88 16.56 5.15
N LYS A 259 -3.18 16.83 5.22
CA LYS A 259 -3.89 17.01 6.50
C LYS A 259 -4.13 15.71 7.26
N MET A 260 -4.09 14.56 6.58
CA MET A 260 -4.27 13.22 7.15
C MET A 260 -2.98 12.68 7.76
N GLU A 261 -1.82 13.32 7.55
CA GLU A 261 -0.53 12.85 8.05
C GLU A 261 -0.52 12.49 9.55
N PRO A 262 -1.10 13.29 10.47
CA PRO A 262 -1.16 12.91 11.88
C PRO A 262 -1.95 11.61 12.13
N VAL A 263 -3.01 11.37 11.35
CA VAL A 263 -3.82 10.14 11.41
C VAL A 263 -2.97 8.95 10.97
N LEU A 264 -2.25 9.09 9.85
CA LEU A 264 -1.41 8.02 9.30
C LEU A 264 -0.24 7.68 10.23
N GLN A 265 0.34 8.67 10.90
CA GLN A 265 1.36 8.45 11.94
C GLN A 265 0.79 7.67 13.13
N GLU A 266 -0.43 8.00 13.55
CA GLU A 266 -1.09 7.26 14.63
C GLU A 266 -1.42 5.82 14.21
N VAL A 267 -1.85 5.58 12.96
CA VAL A 267 -2.00 4.21 12.42
C VAL A 267 -0.71 3.42 12.56
N SER A 268 0.42 3.97 12.08
CA SER A 268 1.73 3.33 12.22
C SER A 268 2.11 3.05 13.67
N ARG A 269 1.87 4.01 14.59
CA ARG A 269 2.12 3.83 16.02
C ARG A 269 1.29 2.69 16.60
N LEU A 270 -0.01 2.66 16.32
CA LEU A 270 -0.92 1.63 16.81
C LEU A 270 -0.57 0.25 16.25
N ASN A 271 -0.22 0.17 14.97
CA ASN A 271 0.15 -1.09 14.33
C ASN A 271 1.44 -1.68 14.94
N ARG A 272 2.38 -0.84 15.37
CA ARG A 272 3.58 -1.27 16.12
C ARG A 272 3.29 -1.63 17.56
N LYS A 273 2.40 -0.87 18.22
CA LYS A 273 2.07 -1.07 19.64
C LYS A 273 1.20 -2.31 19.86
N TYR A 274 0.29 -2.60 18.93
CA TYR A 274 -0.72 -3.65 19.05
C TYR A 274 -0.92 -4.46 17.75
N PRO A 275 0.13 -5.07 17.19
CA PRO A 275 0.09 -5.68 15.86
C PRO A 275 -0.99 -6.76 15.72
N PHE A 276 -1.14 -7.63 16.71
CA PHE A 276 -2.13 -8.71 16.66
C PHE A 276 -3.56 -8.19 16.82
N LYS A 277 -3.81 -7.32 17.81
CA LYS A 277 -5.16 -6.79 18.04
C LYS A 277 -5.63 -5.96 16.86
N ALA A 278 -4.74 -5.17 16.25
CA ALA A 278 -5.04 -4.41 15.04
C ALA A 278 -5.41 -5.33 13.86
N ALA A 279 -4.61 -6.37 13.60
CA ALA A 279 -4.90 -7.33 12.55
C ALA A 279 -6.20 -8.12 12.82
N TYR A 280 -6.38 -8.60 14.04
CA TYR A 280 -7.55 -9.35 14.47
C TYR A 280 -8.83 -8.55 14.31
N LEU A 281 -8.90 -7.33 14.86
CA LEU A 281 -10.11 -6.50 14.78
C LEU A 281 -10.46 -6.14 13.32
N GLY A 282 -9.45 -5.88 12.49
CA GLY A 282 -9.66 -5.67 11.05
C GLY A 282 -10.26 -6.89 10.36
N GLU A 283 -9.79 -8.10 10.68
CA GLU A 283 -10.31 -9.34 10.09
C GLU A 283 -11.66 -9.77 10.66
N GLN A 284 -11.85 -9.62 11.97
CA GLN A 284 -13.08 -9.96 12.68
C GLN A 284 -14.24 -9.03 12.26
N THR A 285 -13.98 -7.74 12.08
CA THR A 285 -15.03 -6.83 11.57
C THR A 285 -15.14 -6.84 10.05
N ARG A 286 -14.09 -7.31 9.36
CA ARG A 286 -13.82 -7.13 7.92
C ARG A 286 -13.77 -5.66 7.47
N ALA A 287 -13.73 -4.71 8.40
CA ALA A 287 -13.62 -3.29 8.11
C ALA A 287 -12.14 -2.95 7.86
N VAL A 288 -11.76 -2.89 6.57
CA VAL A 288 -10.37 -2.65 6.16
C VAL A 288 -9.81 -1.29 6.61
N SER A 289 -10.69 -0.32 6.83
CA SER A 289 -10.37 1.02 7.30
C SER A 289 -10.31 1.15 8.83
N LEU A 290 -10.62 0.10 9.61
CA LEU A 290 -10.95 0.24 11.03
C LEU A 290 -9.85 0.96 11.84
N LEU A 291 -8.59 0.59 11.64
CA LEU A 291 -7.48 1.20 12.38
C LEU A 291 -7.30 2.68 12.00
N LEU A 292 -7.51 3.05 10.73
CA LEU A 292 -7.50 4.43 10.27
C LEU A 292 -8.64 5.22 10.90
N ASP A 293 -9.84 4.65 10.93
CA ASP A 293 -11.02 5.29 11.50
C ASP A 293 -10.86 5.53 13.02
N ILE A 294 -10.27 4.56 13.75
CA ILE A 294 -9.91 4.70 15.18
C ILE A 294 -8.86 5.81 15.37
N ALA A 295 -7.81 5.83 14.54
CA ALA A 295 -6.79 6.88 14.59
C ALA A 295 -7.39 8.26 14.29
N ALA A 296 -8.36 8.35 13.37
CA ALA A 296 -9.01 9.61 13.01
C ALA A 296 -9.82 10.17 14.18
N VAL A 297 -10.63 9.36 14.88
CA VAL A 297 -11.44 9.84 16.01
C VAL A 297 -10.62 10.21 17.25
N LYS A 298 -9.40 9.69 17.35
CA LYS A 298 -8.39 10.12 18.33
C LYS A 298 -7.85 11.50 17.98
N THR A 299 -7.39 11.67 16.75
CA THR A 299 -6.53 12.79 16.34
C THR A 299 -7.31 14.01 15.84
N LEU A 300 -8.53 13.83 15.35
CA LEU A 300 -9.32 14.86 14.70
C LEU A 300 -10.58 15.22 15.49
N PRO A 301 -11.09 16.46 15.36
CA PRO A 301 -12.42 16.80 15.85
C PRO A 301 -13.48 15.98 15.12
N LEU A 302 -14.44 15.45 15.88
CA LEU A 302 -15.51 14.63 15.32
C LEU A 302 -16.37 15.43 14.32
N PRO A 303 -16.85 14.80 13.24
CA PRO A 303 -17.77 15.46 12.31
C PRO A 303 -19.05 15.92 13.03
N PRO A 304 -19.71 17.00 12.57
CA PRO A 304 -20.96 17.44 13.15
C PRO A 304 -22.02 16.34 13.04
N LEU A 305 -22.83 16.21 14.08
CA LEU A 305 -23.95 15.26 14.13
C LEU A 305 -25.09 15.93 14.88
N ASP A 306 -26.21 16.11 14.19
CA ASP A 306 -27.47 16.53 14.80
C ASP A 306 -28.38 15.30 14.91
N LEU A 307 -28.45 14.74 16.12
CA LEU A 307 -29.25 13.57 16.44
C LEU A 307 -29.61 13.60 17.92
N ASP A 308 -30.85 13.21 18.25
CA ASP A 308 -31.26 13.12 19.64
C ASP A 308 -30.51 11.99 20.39
N PRO A 309 -30.28 12.14 21.71
CA PRO A 309 -29.53 11.14 22.49
C PRO A 309 -30.15 9.74 22.51
N SER A 310 -31.47 9.61 22.37
CA SER A 310 -32.15 8.31 22.40
C SER A 310 -31.84 7.51 21.13
N SER A 311 -31.98 8.16 19.99
CA SER A 311 -31.66 7.58 18.68
C SER A 311 -30.17 7.27 18.56
N LEU A 312 -29.30 8.11 19.13
CA LEU A 312 -27.85 7.84 19.19
C LEU A 312 -27.53 6.57 20.01
N LYS A 313 -28.17 6.41 21.17
CA LYS A 313 -27.99 5.23 22.04
C LYS A 313 -28.44 3.94 21.33
N GLU A 314 -29.57 4.00 20.63
CA GLU A 314 -30.06 2.86 19.87
C GLU A 314 -29.12 2.50 18.71
N ALA A 315 -28.62 3.50 17.98
CA ALA A 315 -27.65 3.28 16.92
C ALA A 315 -26.32 2.69 17.44
N PHE A 316 -25.87 3.11 18.63
CA PHE A 316 -24.70 2.50 19.27
C PHE A 316 -24.92 1.04 19.63
N SER A 317 -26.11 0.67 20.10
CA SER A 317 -26.46 -0.73 20.36
C SER A 317 -26.34 -1.60 19.10
N ILE A 318 -26.81 -1.10 17.95
CA ILE A 318 -26.67 -1.80 16.66
C ILE A 318 -25.19 -2.03 16.32
N LEU A 319 -24.35 -1.00 16.46
CA LEU A 319 -22.91 -1.12 16.20
C LEU A 319 -22.23 -2.08 17.16
N ASP A 320 -22.53 -1.98 18.46
CA ASP A 320 -21.94 -2.83 19.47
C ASP A 320 -22.26 -4.31 19.23
N ILE A 321 -23.52 -4.63 18.93
CA ILE A 321 -23.93 -5.99 18.55
C ILE A 321 -23.13 -6.48 17.34
N GLN A 322 -23.01 -5.68 16.28
CA GLN A 322 -22.32 -6.11 15.06
C GLN A 322 -20.81 -6.26 15.26
N PHE A 323 -20.18 -5.38 16.04
CA PHE A 323 -18.74 -5.42 16.31
C PHE A 323 -18.34 -6.54 17.27
N ASN A 324 -19.26 -7.04 18.10
CA ASN A 324 -19.01 -8.18 18.99
C ASN A 324 -19.33 -9.56 18.36
N LYS A 325 -19.81 -9.63 17.11
CA LYS A 325 -20.09 -10.93 16.45
C LYS A 325 -18.82 -11.62 15.96
N LEU A 326 -18.68 -12.91 16.25
CA LEU A 326 -17.55 -13.73 15.80
C LEU A 326 -17.82 -14.44 14.45
N GLU A 327 -19.08 -14.81 14.17
CA GLU A 327 -19.44 -15.59 12.97
C GLU A 327 -19.49 -14.72 11.70
N ASN A 328 -18.35 -14.47 11.08
CA ASN A 328 -18.25 -13.53 9.96
C ASN A 328 -18.55 -14.13 8.59
N THR A 329 -19.06 -15.37 8.50
CA THR A 329 -19.35 -16.01 7.21
C THR A 329 -20.81 -16.39 7.12
N ARG A 330 -21.49 -15.95 6.06
CA ARG A 330 -22.87 -16.36 5.76
C ARG A 330 -22.98 -16.76 4.30
N LEU A 331 -23.43 -17.99 4.04
CA LEU A 331 -23.55 -18.55 2.68
C LEU A 331 -22.25 -18.47 1.87
N GLY A 332 -21.10 -18.61 2.54
CA GLY A 332 -19.77 -18.51 1.92
C GLY A 332 -19.23 -17.09 1.74
N TYR A 333 -20.02 -16.05 2.05
CA TYR A 333 -19.59 -14.65 2.00
C TYR A 333 -19.12 -14.18 3.38
N ARG A 334 -17.97 -13.51 3.41
CA ARG A 334 -17.50 -12.84 4.63
C ARG A 334 -18.15 -11.47 4.80
N ILE A 335 -18.77 -11.22 5.95
CA ILE A 335 -19.60 -10.04 6.20
C ILE A 335 -18.75 -8.88 6.73
N ASP A 336 -18.92 -7.69 6.15
CA ASP A 336 -18.46 -6.42 6.71
C ASP A 336 -19.45 -5.93 7.78
N ARG A 337 -19.00 -5.96 9.04
CA ARG A 337 -19.82 -5.63 10.21
C ARG A 337 -20.18 -4.16 10.30
N LYS A 338 -19.26 -3.30 9.89
CA LYS A 338 -19.54 -1.87 9.77
C LYS A 338 -20.63 -1.66 8.73
N HIS A 339 -20.48 -2.24 7.54
CA HIS A 339 -21.49 -2.12 6.49
C HIS A 339 -22.87 -2.66 6.93
N GLU A 340 -22.91 -3.83 7.56
CA GLU A 340 -24.15 -4.44 8.09
C GLU A 340 -24.83 -3.53 9.13
N ALA A 341 -24.06 -2.94 10.05
CA ALA A 341 -24.56 -2.00 11.04
C ALA A 341 -25.14 -0.74 10.39
N LEU A 342 -24.41 -0.13 9.45
CA LEU A 342 -24.85 1.07 8.74
C LEU A 342 -26.08 0.81 7.86
N MET A 343 -26.19 -0.38 7.27
CA MET A 343 -27.41 -0.81 6.58
C MET A 343 -28.58 -0.97 7.54
N THR A 344 -28.36 -1.59 8.70
CA THR A 344 -29.39 -1.78 9.72
C THR A 344 -29.94 -0.43 10.19
N MET A 345 -29.08 0.57 10.42
CA MET A 345 -29.49 1.94 10.75
C MET A 345 -30.36 2.58 9.66
N THR A 346 -30.04 2.34 8.39
CA THR A 346 -30.83 2.88 7.27
C THR A 346 -32.25 2.36 7.26
N TYR A 347 -32.44 1.05 7.47
CA TYR A 347 -33.75 0.43 7.35
C TYR A 347 -34.54 0.41 8.66
N HIS A 348 -33.87 0.18 9.80
CA HIS A 348 -34.50 0.10 11.10
C HIS A 348 -34.76 1.48 11.71
N LEU A 349 -33.71 2.31 11.79
CA LEU A 349 -33.79 3.66 12.39
C LEU A 349 -34.18 4.74 11.36
N ARG A 350 -34.37 4.36 10.09
CA ARG A 350 -34.72 5.27 8.98
C ARG A 350 -33.69 6.38 8.75
N LEU A 351 -32.45 6.16 9.17
CA LEU A 351 -31.33 7.11 8.97
C LEU A 351 -30.79 6.96 7.54
N LYS A 352 -31.39 7.71 6.60
CA LYS A 352 -31.03 7.63 5.18
C LYS A 352 -29.72 8.33 4.85
N ASP A 353 -29.46 9.47 5.50
CA ASP A 353 -28.28 10.28 5.24
C ASP A 353 -26.99 9.51 5.60
N PRO A 354 -26.11 9.23 4.62
CA PRO A 354 -24.81 8.61 4.87
C PRO A 354 -23.94 9.41 5.84
N ALA A 355 -23.97 10.74 5.80
CA ALA A 355 -23.13 11.59 6.66
C ALA A 355 -23.54 11.46 8.13
N VAL A 356 -24.84 11.42 8.41
CA VAL A 356 -25.38 11.17 9.76
C VAL A 356 -24.94 9.79 10.27
N ARG A 357 -25.11 8.74 9.46
CA ARG A 357 -24.71 7.37 9.82
C ARG A 357 -23.20 7.25 10.09
N LEU A 358 -22.39 7.92 9.27
CA LEU A 358 -20.94 7.94 9.44
C LEU A 358 -20.52 8.74 10.68
N GLY A 359 -21.20 9.87 10.97
CA GLY A 359 -21.00 10.65 12.20
C GLY A 359 -21.33 9.88 13.48
N ILE A 360 -22.35 9.00 13.44
CA ILE A 360 -22.67 8.03 14.51
C ILE A 360 -21.55 7.02 14.66
N TYR A 361 -21.10 6.40 13.56
CA TYR A 361 -20.01 5.42 13.58
C TYR A 361 -18.73 5.97 14.22
N PHE A 362 -18.31 7.18 13.86
CA PHE A 362 -17.13 7.79 14.47
C PHE A 362 -17.30 8.09 15.96
N ARG A 363 -18.49 8.48 16.42
CA ARG A 363 -18.75 8.64 17.86
C ARG A 363 -18.73 7.30 18.60
N PHE A 364 -19.28 6.25 18.00
CA PHE A 364 -19.20 4.90 18.54
C PHE A 364 -17.73 4.45 18.67
N LEU A 365 -16.91 4.63 17.63
CA LEU A 365 -15.48 4.31 17.71
C LEU A 365 -14.78 5.10 18.81
N LYS A 366 -15.09 6.40 18.94
CA LYS A 366 -14.52 7.25 19.99
C LYS A 366 -14.88 6.73 21.38
N GLN A 367 -16.16 6.40 21.62
CA GLN A 367 -16.62 5.84 22.89
C GLN A 367 -16.00 4.46 23.18
N ARG A 368 -15.86 3.62 22.16
CA ARG A 368 -15.42 2.23 22.33
C ARG A 368 -13.90 2.10 22.51
N PHE A 369 -13.12 2.88 21.78
CA PHE A 369 -11.67 2.65 21.65
C PHE A 369 -10.80 3.75 22.26
N ILE A 370 -11.35 4.91 22.62
CA ILE A 370 -10.56 6.00 23.24
C ILE A 370 -10.83 6.03 24.74
N GLY A 371 -9.78 5.80 25.52
CA GLY A 371 -9.82 5.84 26.99
C GLY A 371 -10.00 7.25 27.53
N GLU A 372 -10.31 7.34 28.83
CA GLU A 372 -10.42 8.63 29.54
C GLU A 372 -9.09 9.41 29.56
N ASP A 373 -7.96 8.70 29.46
CA ASP A 373 -6.62 9.26 29.32
C ASP A 373 -6.30 9.78 27.91
N GLY A 374 -7.23 9.61 26.96
CA GLY A 374 -7.07 9.97 25.56
C GLY A 374 -6.23 8.98 24.75
N GLU A 375 -5.78 7.87 25.35
CA GLU A 375 -5.08 6.81 24.62
C GLU A 375 -6.05 5.83 23.96
N VAL A 376 -5.54 5.13 22.94
CA VAL A 376 -6.31 4.10 22.23
C VAL A 376 -6.17 2.78 22.95
N ASN A 377 -7.30 2.15 23.25
CA ASN A 377 -7.39 0.80 23.76
C ASN A 377 -8.12 -0.08 22.74
N LEU A 378 -7.39 -0.98 22.07
CA LEU A 378 -7.97 -1.93 21.12
C LEU A 378 -8.68 -3.06 21.86
N VAL A 379 -9.97 -2.87 22.14
CA VAL A 379 -10.81 -3.83 22.86
C VAL A 379 -11.14 -5.03 21.98
N VAL A 380 -10.71 -6.21 22.43
CA VAL A 380 -11.04 -7.50 21.82
C VAL A 380 -12.36 -8.02 22.41
N PRO A 381 -13.37 -8.39 21.59
CA PRO A 381 -14.66 -8.88 22.07
C PRO A 381 -14.57 -10.26 22.77
N ASP A 382 -13.69 -11.14 22.31
CA ASP A 382 -13.53 -12.49 22.85
C ASP A 382 -12.05 -12.91 22.83
N GLU A 383 -11.50 -13.20 24.00
CA GLU A 383 -10.09 -13.55 24.19
C GLU A 383 -9.74 -14.97 23.68
N GLU A 384 -10.71 -15.90 23.67
CA GLU A 384 -10.49 -17.26 23.16
C GLU A 384 -10.48 -17.28 21.63
N ASP A 385 -11.38 -16.51 21.00
CA ASP A 385 -11.39 -16.30 19.55
C ASP A 385 -10.13 -15.58 19.08
N PHE A 386 -9.68 -14.55 19.81
CA PHE A 386 -8.43 -13.86 19.52
C PHE A 386 -7.21 -14.78 19.59
N LYS A 387 -7.11 -15.62 20.63
CA LYS A 387 -6.06 -16.65 20.71
C LYS A 387 -6.16 -17.64 19.55
N SER A 388 -7.38 -18.07 19.21
CA SER A 388 -7.63 -18.99 18.10
C SER A 388 -7.21 -18.40 16.75
N PHE A 389 -7.45 -17.10 16.53
CA PHE A 389 -6.99 -16.35 15.37
C PHE A 389 -5.46 -16.35 15.26
N ILE A 390 -4.75 -16.05 16.36
CA ILE A 390 -3.29 -16.05 16.35
C ILE A 390 -2.76 -17.45 16.04
N GLU A 391 -3.33 -18.48 16.66
CA GLU A 391 -2.94 -19.88 16.40
C GLU A 391 -3.26 -20.33 14.97
N GLU A 392 -4.36 -19.87 14.37
CA GLU A 392 -4.66 -20.09 12.95
C GLU A 392 -3.56 -19.49 12.06
N LYS A 393 -3.17 -18.24 12.31
CA LYS A 393 -2.10 -17.57 11.55
C LYS A 393 -0.75 -18.25 11.73
N ARG A 394 -0.43 -18.72 12.94
CA ARG A 394 0.78 -19.53 13.20
C ARG A 394 0.73 -20.84 12.41
N ARG A 395 -0.39 -21.55 12.41
CA ARG A 395 -0.56 -22.79 11.62
C ARG A 395 -0.42 -22.54 10.13
N ASP A 396 -0.99 -21.45 9.62
CA ASP A 396 -0.86 -21.07 8.22
C ASP A 396 0.61 -20.79 7.87
N ILE A 397 1.32 -20.00 8.68
CA ILE A 397 2.74 -19.73 8.49
C ILE A 397 3.57 -21.03 8.54
N ALA A 398 3.31 -21.92 9.48
CA ALA A 398 3.99 -23.21 9.59
C ALA A 398 3.75 -24.08 8.34
N LYS A 399 2.50 -24.17 7.89
CA LYS A 399 2.14 -24.87 6.65
C LYS A 399 2.84 -24.27 5.43
N MET A 400 2.96 -22.94 5.38
CA MET A 400 3.72 -22.25 4.33
C MET A 400 5.21 -22.59 4.43
N ALA A 401 5.80 -22.60 5.63
CA ALA A 401 7.20 -22.95 5.89
C ALA A 401 7.56 -24.36 5.39
N ASP A 402 6.62 -25.30 5.50
CA ASP A 402 6.77 -26.68 5.02
C ASP A 402 6.68 -26.82 3.50
N SER A 403 6.27 -25.77 2.78
CA SER A 403 6.15 -25.81 1.32
C SER A 403 7.52 -26.11 0.67
N PRO A 404 7.58 -27.05 -0.30
CA PRO A 404 8.80 -27.30 -1.06
C PRO A 404 9.16 -26.12 -1.99
N LYS A 405 8.26 -25.15 -2.18
CA LYS A 405 8.45 -23.98 -3.04
C LYS A 405 9.10 -22.80 -2.33
N LEU A 406 9.28 -22.88 -1.01
CA LEU A 406 10.07 -21.89 -0.28
C LEU A 406 11.56 -22.20 -0.36
N THR A 407 12.34 -21.15 -0.61
CA THR A 407 13.79 -21.17 -0.51
C THR A 407 14.24 -21.34 0.95
N PRO A 408 15.49 -21.75 1.22
CA PRO A 408 16.01 -21.85 2.58
C PRO A 408 15.90 -20.53 3.37
N ILE A 409 16.05 -19.38 2.71
CA ILE A 409 15.93 -18.05 3.34
C ILE A 409 14.48 -17.78 3.73
N GLU A 410 13.53 -18.03 2.83
CA GLU A 410 12.10 -17.86 3.14
C GLU A 410 11.64 -18.78 4.26
N LYS A 411 12.13 -20.01 4.31
CA LYS A 411 11.87 -20.93 5.43
C LYS A 411 12.44 -20.40 6.74
N ALA A 412 13.67 -19.89 6.73
CA ALA A 412 14.24 -19.25 7.91
C ALA A 412 13.45 -18.01 8.34
N GLY A 413 12.98 -17.20 7.38
CA GLY A 413 12.10 -16.06 7.64
C GLY A 413 10.77 -16.48 8.25
N ALA A 414 10.14 -17.54 7.75
CA ALA A 414 8.91 -18.10 8.31
C ALA A 414 9.11 -18.55 9.76
N LEU A 415 10.21 -19.25 10.05
CA LEU A 415 10.55 -19.66 11.41
C LEU A 415 10.79 -18.45 12.34
N LYS A 416 11.49 -17.42 11.86
CA LYS A 416 11.66 -16.16 12.62
C LYS A 416 10.34 -15.46 12.88
N MET A 417 9.43 -15.46 11.92
CA MET A 417 8.08 -14.91 12.10
C MET A 417 7.29 -15.71 13.13
N LEU A 418 7.40 -17.04 13.16
CA LEU A 418 6.79 -17.87 14.20
C LEU A 418 7.37 -17.61 15.59
N GLU A 419 8.69 -17.41 15.68
CA GLU A 419 9.38 -17.01 16.91
C GLU A 419 8.95 -15.62 17.38
N SER A 420 8.89 -14.64 16.47
CA SER A 420 8.44 -13.29 16.80
C SER A 420 7.00 -13.28 17.27
N ILE A 421 6.13 -14.08 16.63
CA ILE A 421 4.74 -14.21 17.07
C ILE A 421 4.70 -14.73 18.51
N SER A 422 5.45 -15.79 18.80
CA SER A 422 5.53 -16.40 20.14
C SER A 422 6.06 -15.44 21.20
N ALA A 423 7.03 -14.58 20.83
CA ALA A 423 7.61 -13.58 21.72
C ALA A 423 6.67 -12.41 22.03
N VAL A 424 5.88 -11.96 21.04
CA VAL A 424 4.93 -10.86 21.22
C VAL A 424 3.68 -11.35 21.98
N THR A 425 3.21 -12.59 21.74
CA THR A 425 2.11 -13.20 22.53
C THR A 425 2.45 -13.43 24.00
N ALA A 426 3.73 -13.40 24.37
CA ALA A 426 4.16 -13.48 25.77
C ALA A 426 4.12 -12.10 26.48
N ARG A 427 3.91 -11.01 25.73
CA ARG A 427 3.91 -9.62 26.21
C ARG A 427 2.52 -8.97 26.18
N ASP A 428 1.67 -9.41 25.26
CA ASP A 428 0.23 -9.10 25.20
C ASP A 428 -0.57 -10.07 26.09
#